data_AF-A0A832G292-F1
#
_entry.id   AF-A0A832G292-F1
#
_cell.length_a   1.000
_cell.length_b   1.000
_cell.length_c   1.000
_cell.angle_alpha   90.00
_cell.angle_beta   90.00
_cell.angle_gamma   90.00
#
_symmetry.space_group_name_H-M   'P 1'
#
loop_
_entity.id
_entity.type
_entity.pdbx_description
1 polymer ?
#
loop_
_entity_poly.entity_id
_entity_poly.type
_entity_poly.pdbx_seq_one_letter_code
_entity_poly.pdbx_strand_id
1 'polypeptide(L)'
;MVRFGIVSGSICCYLAGTGCKKSEVSNQSNQAASPTFVQVDPIDLSEMRLAFANADASMKVFVDECIGSIRARDFGFAAEQLEKLLRNPRLTPQQREAVQTTLARIKANK
;
A
#
# COMPACT_ATOMS: atom_id res chain seq x y z
N MET A 1 30.56 -15.97 -37.40
CA MET A 1 30.81 -15.75 -35.96
C MET A 1 30.36 -16.99 -35.18
N VAL A 2 31.31 -17.81 -34.73
CA VAL A 2 31.66 -18.13 -33.30
C VAL A 2 30.52 -18.86 -32.56
N ARG A 3 30.44 -20.22 -32.58
CA ARG A 3 31.17 -21.28 -31.82
C ARG A 3 30.59 -21.60 -30.41
N PHE A 4 30.28 -22.90 -30.21
CA PHE A 4 30.37 -23.73 -28.98
C PHE A 4 29.44 -23.37 -27.79
N GLY A 5 28.85 -24.30 -27.01
CA GLY A 5 29.03 -25.75 -26.91
C GLY A 5 28.07 -26.41 -25.90
N ILE A 6 28.07 -27.73 -25.94
CA ILE A 6 27.35 -28.72 -25.10
C ILE A 6 27.93 -28.80 -23.68
N VAL A 7 27.09 -28.91 -22.65
CA VAL A 7 27.32 -29.59 -21.34
C VAL A 7 25.92 -30.02 -20.87
N SER A 8 25.46 -31.28 -20.89
CA SER A 8 25.96 -32.57 -20.38
C SER A 8 26.25 -32.59 -18.87
N GLY A 9 25.29 -33.12 -18.12
CA GLY A 9 25.38 -33.53 -16.71
C GLY A 9 23.95 -33.78 -16.24
N SER A 10 23.39 -34.99 -16.20
CA SER A 10 23.87 -36.28 -15.68
C SER A 10 24.32 -36.21 -14.22
N ILE A 11 23.51 -36.86 -13.36
CA ILE A 11 23.85 -37.42 -12.03
C ILE A 11 23.85 -36.33 -10.92
N CYS A 12 23.21 -36.45 -9.76
CA CYS A 12 22.77 -37.60 -8.98
C CYS A 12 21.71 -37.24 -7.92
N CYS A 13 21.02 -38.29 -7.48
CA CYS A 13 20.71 -38.57 -6.07
C CYS A 13 19.52 -37.84 -5.45
N TYR A 14 18.36 -38.49 -5.59
CA TYR A 14 17.45 -38.74 -4.48
C TYR A 14 18.25 -39.10 -3.21
N LEU A 15 18.18 -38.26 -2.19
CA LEU A 15 18.54 -38.60 -0.82
C LEU A 15 17.45 -38.07 0.09
N ALA A 16 16.71 -39.03 0.66
CA ALA A 16 15.86 -38.84 1.81
C ALA A 16 16.68 -38.20 2.94
N GLY A 17 16.19 -37.08 3.46
CA GLY A 17 16.76 -36.38 4.59
C GLY A 17 15.66 -35.70 5.37
N THR A 18 15.16 -36.39 6.40
CA THR A 18 14.37 -35.79 7.48
C THR A 18 15.24 -34.79 8.23
N GLY A 19 14.89 -33.51 8.19
CA GLY A 19 15.59 -32.49 8.97
C GLY A 19 15.04 -31.09 8.69
N CYS A 20 14.23 -30.58 9.61
CA CYS A 20 13.61 -29.25 9.54
C CYS A 20 14.64 -28.16 9.23
N LYS A 21 14.42 -27.45 8.11
CA LYS A 21 15.28 -26.40 7.60
C LYS A 21 15.27 -25.16 8.48
N LYS A 22 16.49 -24.71 8.75
CA LYS A 22 16.90 -23.35 9.05
C LYS A 22 17.08 -22.56 7.74
N SER A 23 16.62 -21.31 7.79
CA SER A 23 17.02 -20.12 7.02
C SER A 23 16.74 -19.98 5.51
N GLU A 24 16.32 -18.74 5.22
CA GLU A 24 16.81 -17.86 4.14
C GLU A 24 15.95 -17.63 2.90
N VAL A 25 15.92 -16.34 2.57
CA VAL A 25 15.19 -15.58 1.56
C VAL A 25 15.38 -16.13 0.14
N SER A 26 14.28 -16.19 -0.62
CA SER A 26 14.36 -15.90 -2.05
C SER A 26 13.04 -15.37 -2.60
N ASN A 27 13.21 -14.39 -3.47
CA ASN A 27 12.25 -13.48 -4.06
C ASN A 27 11.87 -14.04 -5.44
N GLN A 28 10.61 -14.44 -5.68
CA GLN A 28 9.97 -14.35 -7.01
C GLN A 28 8.52 -14.86 -7.02
N SER A 29 7.62 -13.91 -7.30
CA SER A 29 6.57 -14.00 -8.33
C SER A 29 5.82 -15.32 -8.47
N ASN A 30 4.67 -15.40 -7.79
CA ASN A 30 3.43 -15.97 -8.31
C ASN A 30 2.28 -15.48 -7.42
N GLN A 31 1.98 -14.18 -7.45
CA GLN A 31 0.66 -13.73 -7.03
C GLN A 31 -0.26 -13.90 -8.22
N ALA A 32 -0.92 -15.06 -8.24
CA ALA A 32 -2.17 -15.24 -8.95
C ALA A 32 -3.03 -14.01 -8.63
N ALA A 33 -3.34 -13.25 -9.68
CA ALA A 33 -4.18 -12.07 -9.60
C ALA A 33 -5.57 -12.52 -9.15
N SER A 34 -5.76 -12.60 -7.84
CA SER A 34 -7.08 -12.49 -7.22
C SER A 34 -7.75 -11.27 -7.85
N PRO A 35 -9.04 -11.33 -8.21
CA PRO A 35 -9.74 -10.15 -8.70
C PRO A 35 -9.55 -9.07 -7.63
N THR A 36 -8.75 -8.05 -7.94
CA THR A 36 -8.70 -6.82 -7.16
C THR A 36 -10.11 -6.30 -7.24
N PHE A 37 -10.91 -6.63 -6.22
CA PHE A 37 -12.20 -6.02 -6.02
C PHE A 37 -11.87 -4.55 -5.84
N VAL A 38 -12.02 -3.80 -6.93
CA VAL A 38 -11.78 -2.36 -6.94
C VAL A 38 -12.89 -1.83 -6.06
N GLN A 39 -12.62 -1.73 -4.75
CA GLN A 39 -13.51 -1.03 -3.85
C GLN A 39 -13.55 0.38 -4.39
N VAL A 40 -14.65 0.70 -5.07
CA VAL A 40 -14.94 2.05 -5.51
C VAL A 40 -15.13 2.84 -4.23
N ASP A 41 -14.07 3.55 -3.85
CA ASP A 41 -14.10 4.46 -2.73
C ASP A 41 -15.23 5.48 -2.99
N PRO A 42 -16.04 5.86 -1.98
CA PRO A 42 -17.15 6.79 -2.19
C PRO A 42 -16.66 8.18 -2.63
N ILE A 43 -15.37 8.46 -2.42
CA ILE A 43 -14.67 9.67 -2.79
C ILE A 43 -13.33 9.22 -3.38
N ASP A 44 -12.79 9.93 -4.38
CA ASP A 44 -11.42 9.65 -4.83
C ASP A 44 -10.40 9.99 -3.73
N LEU A 45 -9.62 8.99 -3.33
CA LEU A 45 -8.59 9.07 -2.26
C LEU A 45 -7.16 8.90 -2.81
N SER A 46 -7.03 8.83 -4.13
CA SER A 46 -5.76 8.55 -4.81
C SER A 46 -4.72 9.63 -4.52
N GLU A 47 -5.13 10.90 -4.60
CA GLU A 47 -4.26 12.05 -4.32
C GLU A 47 -3.79 12.08 -2.86
N MET A 48 -4.66 11.72 -1.91
CA MET A 48 -4.31 11.65 -0.50
C MET A 48 -3.29 10.53 -0.25
N ARG A 49 -3.48 9.35 -0.84
CA ARG A 49 -2.49 8.26 -0.73
C ARG A 49 -1.13 8.66 -1.30
N LEU A 50 -1.12 9.33 -2.45
CA LEU A 50 0.11 9.79 -3.10
C LEU A 50 0.84 10.83 -2.25
N ALA A 51 0.12 11.83 -1.71
CA ALA A 51 0.71 12.87 -0.88
C ALA A 51 1.34 12.34 0.42
N PHE A 52 0.83 11.23 0.95
CA PHE A 52 1.35 10.59 2.17
C PHE A 52 2.22 9.35 1.89
N ALA A 53 2.53 9.04 0.62
CA ALA A 53 3.35 7.88 0.25
C ALA A 53 4.75 7.90 0.88
N ASN A 54 5.32 9.09 1.10
CA ASN A 54 6.62 9.31 1.72
C ASN A 54 6.51 9.90 3.15
N ALA A 55 5.31 9.95 3.74
CA ALA A 55 5.13 10.44 5.10
C ALA A 55 5.67 9.43 6.14
N ASP A 56 5.91 9.94 7.36
CA ASP A 56 6.27 9.11 8.50
C ASP A 56 5.24 8.00 8.75
N ALA A 57 5.68 6.86 9.29
CA ALA A 57 4.80 5.71 9.55
C ALA A 57 3.57 6.08 10.39
N SER A 58 3.73 6.95 11.39
CA SER A 58 2.62 7.45 12.22
C SER A 58 1.59 8.25 11.42
N MET A 59 2.02 9.06 10.45
CA MET A 59 1.11 9.80 9.58
C MET A 59 0.40 8.88 8.58
N LYS A 60 1.09 7.87 8.06
CA LYS A 60 0.48 6.87 7.18
C LYS A 60 -0.64 6.11 7.88
N VAL A 61 -0.39 5.60 9.08
CA VAL A 61 -1.41 4.90 9.89
C VAL A 61 -2.62 5.79 10.12
N PHE A 62 -2.40 7.05 10.51
CA PHE A 62 -3.49 8.00 10.71
C PHE A 62 -4.31 8.26 9.43
N VAL A 63 -3.64 8.38 8.29
CA VAL A 63 -4.29 8.56 6.98
C VAL A 63 -5.07 7.30 6.56
N ASP A 64 -4.52 6.11 6.78
CA ASP A 64 -5.21 4.85 6.51
C ASP A 64 -6.46 4.68 7.39
N GLU A 65 -6.43 5.10 8.65
CA GLU A 65 -7.61 5.13 9.52
C GLU A 65 -8.68 6.11 9.00
N CYS A 66 -8.28 7.31 8.56
CA CYS A 66 -9.18 8.26 7.92
C CYS A 66 -9.82 7.67 6.65
N ILE A 67 -9.02 7.01 5.81
CA ILE A 67 -9.49 6.34 4.59
C ILE A 67 -10.49 5.23 4.94
N GLY A 68 -10.20 4.42 5.96
CA GLY A 68 -11.11 3.40 6.47
C GLY A 68 -12.45 3.98 6.91
N SER A 69 -12.42 5.11 7.61
CA SER A 69 -13.62 5.83 8.07
C SER A 69 -14.45 6.36 6.88
N ILE A 70 -13.78 6.91 5.86
CA ILE A 70 -14.44 7.37 4.62
C ILE A 70 -15.11 6.19 3.89
N ARG A 71 -14.43 5.03 3.82
CA ARG A 71 -14.99 3.80 3.22
C ARG A 71 -16.20 3.28 3.98
N ALA A 72 -16.17 3.39 5.31
CA ALA A 72 -17.29 3.07 6.19
C ALA A 72 -18.43 4.11 6.10
N ARG A 73 -18.28 5.16 5.27
CA ARG A 73 -19.20 6.31 5.16
C ARG A 73 -19.36 7.10 6.46
N ASP A 74 -18.41 6.97 7.38
CA ASP A 74 -18.33 7.82 8.57
C ASP A 74 -17.61 9.14 8.23
N PHE A 75 -18.32 9.95 7.45
CA PHE A 75 -17.84 11.25 6.97
C PHE A 75 -17.67 12.26 8.11
N GLY A 76 -18.44 12.14 9.19
CA GLY A 76 -18.34 13.02 10.36
C GLY A 76 -17.01 12.82 11.08
N PHE A 77 -16.71 11.56 11.44
CA PHE A 77 -15.46 11.22 12.10
C PHE A 77 -14.26 11.50 11.18
N ALA A 78 -14.32 11.12 9.91
CA ALA A 78 -13.25 11.39 8.95
C ALA A 78 -12.96 12.89 8.80
N ALA A 79 -13.99 13.74 8.70
CA ALA A 79 -13.79 15.18 8.59
C ALA A 79 -13.13 15.77 9.84
N GLU A 80 -13.55 15.36 11.04
CA GLU A 80 -12.95 15.84 12.29
C GLU A 80 -11.46 15.46 12.38
N GLN A 81 -11.12 14.22 12.01
CA GLN A 81 -9.74 13.73 12.04
C GLN A 81 -8.87 14.46 11.00
N LEU A 82 -9.39 14.71 9.80
CA LEU A 82 -8.69 15.48 8.77
C LEU A 82 -8.51 16.96 9.19
N GLU A 83 -9.49 17.58 9.85
CA GLU A 83 -9.36 18.93 10.40
C GLU A 83 -8.29 19.00 11.51
N LYS A 84 -8.18 17.98 12.36
CA LYS A 84 -7.08 17.85 13.32
C LYS A 84 -5.73 17.69 12.62
N LEU A 85 -5.67 16.89 11.56
CA LEU A 85 -4.46 16.69 10.78
C LEU A 85 -3.96 18.01 10.17
N LEU A 86 -4.85 18.86 9.64
CA LEU A 86 -4.51 20.18 9.09
C LEU A 86 -3.84 21.12 10.10
N ARG A 87 -4.09 20.95 11.40
CA ARG A 87 -3.44 21.73 12.47
C ARG A 87 -2.01 21.28 12.73
N ASN A 88 -1.58 20.15 12.17
CA ASN A 88 -0.22 19.66 12.34
C ASN A 88 0.76 20.51 11.51
N PRO A 89 1.72 21.20 12.14
CA PRO A 89 2.67 22.06 11.43
C PRO A 89 3.67 21.27 10.57
N ARG A 90 3.78 19.96 10.77
CA ARG A 90 4.71 19.08 10.04
C ARG A 90 4.19 18.65 8.67
N LEU A 91 2.94 18.99 8.33
CA LEU A 91 2.41 18.71 6.99
C LEU A 91 3.13 19.53 5.93
N THR A 92 3.54 18.85 4.86
CA THR A 92 4.02 19.54 3.66
C THR A 92 2.85 20.28 2.98
N PRO A 93 3.13 21.29 2.14
CA PRO A 93 2.08 21.99 1.38
C PRO A 93 1.22 21.02 0.55
N GLN A 94 1.85 20.04 -0.09
CA GLN A 94 1.16 19.02 -0.89
C GLN A 94 0.24 18.13 -0.04
N GLN A 95 0.69 17.72 1.15
CA GLN A 95 -0.14 16.95 2.07
C GLN A 95 -1.32 17.77 2.59
N ARG A 96 -1.09 19.04 2.92
CA ARG A 96 -2.15 19.95 3.36
C ARG A 96 -3.22 20.13 2.29
N GLU A 97 -2.80 20.36 1.05
CA GLU A 97 -3.70 20.48 -0.10
C GLU A 97 -4.51 19.20 -0.30
N ALA A 98 -3.87 18.03 -0.28
CA ALA A 98 -4.57 16.74 -0.42
C ALA A 98 -5.61 16.51 0.69
N VAL A 99 -5.30 16.89 1.94
CA VAL A 99 -6.24 16.83 3.06
C VAL A 99 -7.40 17.82 2.88
N GLN A 100 -7.13 19.06 2.45
CA GLN A 100 -8.18 20.06 2.19
C GLN A 100 -9.11 19.63 1.06
N THR A 101 -8.56 19.11 -0.04
CA THR A 101 -9.34 18.58 -1.17
C THR A 101 -10.23 17.42 -0.71
N THR A 102 -9.68 16.48 0.07
CA THR A 102 -10.45 15.35 0.61
C THR A 102 -11.56 15.85 1.55
N LEU A 103 -11.26 16.81 2.42
CA LEU A 103 -12.25 17.43 3.32
C LEU A 103 -13.39 18.10 2.55
N ALA A 104 -13.08 18.84 1.48
CA ALA A 104 -14.06 19.47 0.62
C ALA A 104 -14.97 18.43 -0.05
N ARG A 105 -14.39 17.33 -0.56
CA ARG A 105 -15.14 16.22 -1.13
C ARG A 105 -16.05 15.55 -0.10
N ILE A 106 -15.57 15.33 1.14
CA ILE A 106 -16.39 14.78 2.23
C ILE A 106 -17.57 15.71 2.54
N LYS A 107 -17.32 17.02 2.67
CA LYS A 107 -18.36 18.02 2.95
C LYS A 107 -19.41 18.11 1.84
N ALA A 108 -19.04 17.85 0.58
CA ALA A 108 -19.97 17.81 -0.55
C ALA A 108 -20.83 16.52 -0.60
N ASN A 109 -20.42 15.46 0.11
CA ASN A 109 -21.12 14.16 0.15
C ASN A 109 -21.86 13.91 1.49
N LYS A 110 -21.89 14.91 2.38
CA LYS A 110 -22.60 14.88 3.67
C LYS A 110 -24.02 15.43 3.51
#